data_AF-A0A645DD96-F1
#
_entry.id   AF-A0A645DD96-F1
#
_cell.length_a   1.000
_cell.length_b   1.000
_cell.length_c   1.000
_cell.angle_alpha   90.00
_cell.angle_beta   90.00
_cell.angle_gamma   90.00
#
_symmetry.space_group_name_H-M   'P 1'
#
loop_
_entity.id
_entity.type
_entity.pdbx_description
1 polymer ?
#
loop_
_entity_poly.entity_id
_entity_poly.type
_entity_poly.pdbx_seq_one_letter_code
_entity_poly.pdbx_strand_id
1 'polypeptide(L)'
;MYVSLVNNAIRTAQVVSQTISGKPTKDVGTYRPVGNKWFGHFVGSVGLTESERFFYARKVRKINQEHRVSLTNNEKISLQLLVDQETDQLIGAQLQSKSSVFRLLDLLTIAIEQQWTLQQLEAHELFFQPEYRTPETILTEMSGSSYED
;
A
#
# COMPACT_ATOMS: atom_id res chain seq x y z
N MET A 1 -10.89 13.09 8.83
CA MET A 1 -9.99 12.39 9.77
C MET A 1 -8.67 13.15 9.84
N TYR A 2 -8.11 13.31 11.04
CA TYR A 2 -6.84 14.01 11.28
C TYR A 2 -5.71 13.00 11.54
N VAL A 3 -4.52 13.23 10.98
CA VAL A 3 -3.38 12.31 11.08
C VAL A 3 -2.09 13.06 11.38
N SER A 4 -1.54 12.84 12.57
CA SER A 4 -0.30 13.45 13.07
C SER A 4 0.90 12.57 12.76
N LEU A 5 1.54 12.78 11.60
CA LEU A 5 2.75 12.05 11.20
C LEU A 5 3.86 13.03 10.82
N VAL A 6 5.11 12.62 11.06
CA VAL A 6 6.31 13.44 10.78
C VAL A 6 6.40 13.81 9.30
N ASN A 7 6.09 12.88 8.39
CA ASN A 7 6.05 13.14 6.94
C ASN A 7 5.03 14.22 6.57
N ASN A 8 3.85 14.23 7.22
CA ASN A 8 2.86 15.28 7.01
C ASN A 8 3.39 16.64 7.50
N ALA A 9 4.05 16.69 8.65
CA ALA A 9 4.62 17.94 9.19
C ALA A 9 5.72 18.51 8.28
N ILE A 10 6.63 17.66 7.77
CA ILE A 10 7.69 18.08 6.84
C ILE A 10 7.08 18.60 5.53
N ARG A 11 6.14 17.84 4.93
CA ARG A 11 5.49 18.22 3.66
C ARG A 11 4.75 19.55 3.78
N THR A 12 3.92 19.72 4.81
CA THR A 12 3.15 20.96 4.98
C THR A 12 4.05 22.15 5.29
N ALA A 13 5.13 21.96 6.07
CA ALA A 13 6.11 23.01 6.30
C ALA A 13 6.79 23.47 5.00
N GLN A 14 7.15 22.54 4.11
CA GLN A 14 7.70 22.86 2.78
C GLN A 14 6.69 23.61 1.92
N VAL A 15 5.43 23.16 1.87
CA VAL A 15 4.35 23.82 1.12
C VAL A 15 4.10 25.25 1.62
N VAL A 16 4.08 25.46 2.94
CA VAL A 16 3.93 26.78 3.55
C VAL A 16 5.13 27.67 3.22
N SER A 17 6.35 27.14 3.30
CA SER A 17 7.58 27.87 2.95
C SER A 17 7.55 28.38 1.50
N GLN A 18 7.15 27.53 0.54
CA GLN A 18 7.00 27.94 -0.87
C GLN A 18 5.93 29.01 -1.04
N THR A 19 4.80 28.85 -0.34
CA THR A 19 3.68 29.80 -0.39
C THR A 19 4.08 31.18 0.14
N ILE A 20 4.76 31.24 1.29
CA ILE A 20 5.29 32.50 1.84
C ILE A 20 6.35 33.12 0.92
N SER A 21 7.12 32.29 0.21
CA SER A 21 8.13 32.74 -0.77
C SER A 21 7.54 33.20 -2.11
N GLY A 22 6.21 33.36 -2.23
CA GLY A 22 5.54 33.83 -3.44
C GLY A 22 5.29 32.75 -4.51
N LYS A 23 5.48 31.47 -4.19
CA LYS A 23 5.17 30.33 -5.05
C LYS A 23 4.10 29.45 -4.41
N PRO A 24 2.82 29.90 -4.40
CA PRO A 24 1.73 29.14 -3.79
C PRO A 24 1.68 27.73 -4.36
N THR A 25 1.86 26.74 -3.50
CA THR A 25 1.86 25.32 -3.84
C THR A 25 0.72 24.66 -3.10
N LYS A 26 -0.01 23.76 -3.75
CA LYS A 26 -1.12 23.03 -3.12
C LYS A 26 -0.58 21.83 -2.34
N ASP A 27 -1.06 21.60 -1.13
CA ASP A 27 -0.82 20.34 -0.43
C ASP A 27 -1.59 19.21 -1.13
N VAL A 28 -0.88 18.16 -1.52
CA VAL A 28 -1.45 16.97 -2.17
C VAL A 28 -2.21 16.07 -1.19
N GLY A 29 -2.08 16.34 0.12
CA GLY A 29 -2.71 15.54 1.15
C GLY A 29 -1.88 14.31 1.51
N THR A 30 -2.48 13.36 2.21
CA THR A 30 -1.78 12.19 2.75
C THR A 30 -2.53 10.91 2.47
N TYR A 31 -1.78 9.88 2.09
CA TYR A 31 -2.26 8.51 1.93
C TYR A 31 -2.04 7.67 3.19
N ARG A 32 -1.59 8.29 4.28
CA ARG A 32 -1.44 7.67 5.60
C ARG A 32 -0.57 6.39 5.63
N PRO A 33 0.62 6.36 4.99
CA PRO A 33 1.52 5.24 5.17
C PRO A 33 2.02 5.22 6.61
N VAL A 34 1.78 4.12 7.31
CA VAL A 34 2.24 3.88 8.68
C VAL A 34 2.83 2.48 8.73
N GLY A 35 4.03 2.36 9.30
CA GLY A 35 4.71 1.08 9.52
C GLY A 35 5.36 1.07 10.89
N ASN A 36 5.15 0.00 11.65
CA ASN A 36 5.73 -0.17 12.98
C ASN A 36 6.21 -1.60 13.19
N LYS A 37 7.13 -1.78 14.15
CA LYS A 37 7.56 -3.11 14.60
C LYS A 37 7.03 -3.38 16.00
N TRP A 38 6.16 -4.37 16.12
CA TRP A 38 5.53 -4.79 17.37
C TRP A 38 5.89 -6.25 17.63
N PHE A 39 6.54 -6.53 18.77
CA PHE A 39 6.87 -7.89 19.20
C PHE A 39 7.57 -8.76 18.12
N GLY A 40 8.47 -8.14 17.34
CA GLY A 40 9.18 -8.83 16.26
C GLY A 40 8.43 -8.87 14.92
N HIS A 41 7.19 -8.40 14.85
CA HIS A 41 6.41 -8.30 13.62
C HIS A 41 6.41 -6.87 13.09
N PHE A 42 6.74 -6.71 11.81
CA PHE A 42 6.39 -5.53 11.05
C PHE A 42 4.90 -5.54 10.76
N VAL A 43 4.23 -4.43 11.06
CA VAL A 43 2.82 -4.19 10.73
C VAL A 43 2.74 -2.84 10.04
N GLY A 44 2.11 -2.81 8.87
CA GLY A 44 1.96 -1.59 8.09
C GLY A 44 0.57 -1.44 7.50
N SER A 45 0.19 -0.20 7.24
CA SER A 45 -1.07 0.17 6.61
C SER A 45 -0.90 1.43 5.77
N VAL A 46 -1.65 1.53 4.69
CA VAL A 46 -1.74 2.72 3.84
C VAL A 46 -3.14 2.82 3.26
N GLY A 47 -3.61 4.05 3.04
CA GLY A 47 -4.93 4.33 2.47
C GLY A 47 -6.06 4.00 3.44
N LEU A 48 -7.15 3.47 2.89
CA LEU A 48 -8.31 2.99 3.63
C LEU A 48 -7.98 1.70 4.39
N THR A 49 -8.44 1.59 5.63
CA THR A 49 -8.37 0.34 6.40
C THR A 49 -9.71 -0.39 6.37
N GLU A 50 -9.70 -1.70 6.67
CA GLU A 50 -10.96 -2.49 6.69
C GLU A 50 -11.98 -1.93 7.68
N SER A 51 -11.51 -1.44 8.84
CA SER A 51 -12.36 -0.79 9.85
C SER A 51 -13.03 0.49 9.34
N GLU A 52 -12.42 1.16 8.38
CA GLU A 52 -12.93 2.40 7.79
C GLU A 52 -13.79 2.16 6.55
N ARG A 53 -13.88 0.91 6.07
CA ARG A 53 -14.58 0.53 4.84
C ARG A 53 -16.01 1.05 4.77
N PHE A 54 -16.73 1.03 5.89
CA PHE A 54 -18.13 1.48 5.99
C PHE A 54 -18.31 2.98 5.75
N PHE A 55 -17.25 3.78 5.89
CA PHE A 55 -17.27 5.22 5.61
C PHE A 55 -16.91 5.54 4.15
N TYR A 56 -16.54 4.54 3.36
CA TYR A 56 -16.28 4.71 1.94
C TYR A 56 -17.59 4.72 1.16
N ALA A 57 -17.74 5.66 0.23
CA ALA A 57 -19.01 5.91 -0.46
C ALA A 57 -19.43 4.79 -1.42
N ARG A 58 -18.49 3.94 -1.85
CA ARG A 58 -18.69 2.89 -2.85
C ARG A 58 -18.45 1.51 -2.27
N LYS A 59 -18.79 0.48 -3.05
CA LYS A 59 -18.49 -0.90 -2.68
C LYS A 59 -16.99 -1.17 -2.76
N VAL A 60 -16.49 -1.89 -1.76
CA VAL A 60 -15.07 -2.24 -1.62
C VAL A 60 -14.91 -3.75 -1.64
N ARG A 61 -14.07 -4.25 -2.54
CA ARG A 61 -13.61 -5.64 -2.58
C ARG A 61 -12.38 -5.77 -1.69
N LYS A 62 -12.37 -6.80 -0.84
CA LYS A 62 -11.22 -7.16 -0.01
C LYS A 62 -10.54 -8.38 -0.60
N ILE A 63 -9.22 -8.33 -0.72
CA ILE A 63 -8.38 -9.44 -1.19
C ILE A 63 -7.35 -9.72 -0.10
N ASN A 64 -7.25 -10.97 0.34
CA ASN A 64 -6.25 -11.40 1.32
C ASN A 64 -5.31 -12.39 0.67
N GLN A 65 -4.01 -12.18 0.82
CA GLN A 65 -2.99 -13.05 0.24
C GLN A 65 -1.82 -13.24 1.18
N GLU A 66 -1.10 -14.35 0.99
CA GLU A 66 0.16 -14.61 1.65
C GLU A 66 1.25 -14.87 0.64
N HIS A 67 2.36 -14.14 0.77
CA HIS A 67 3.51 -14.25 -0.14
C HIS A 67 4.79 -14.49 0.63
N ARG A 68 5.76 -15.16 0.02
CA ARG A 68 7.10 -15.25 0.61
C ARG A 68 7.80 -13.91 0.50
N VAL A 69 8.55 -13.54 1.55
CA VAL A 69 9.35 -12.31 1.56
C VAL A 69 10.43 -12.36 0.46
N SER A 70 11.04 -13.54 0.23
CA SER A 70 12.04 -13.73 -0.82
C SER A 70 12.18 -15.21 -1.22
N LEU A 71 12.97 -15.52 -2.25
CA LEU A 71 13.24 -16.90 -2.64
C LEU A 71 14.14 -17.64 -1.65
N THR A 72 15.04 -16.92 -0.98
CA THR A 72 15.98 -17.49 0.00
C THR A 72 15.43 -17.50 1.43
N ASN A 73 14.35 -16.74 1.70
CA ASN A 73 13.69 -16.69 3.01
C ASN A 73 12.28 -17.33 2.94
N ASN A 74 11.95 -18.17 3.92
CA ASN A 74 10.63 -18.79 4.04
C ASN A 74 9.64 -17.93 4.84
N GLU A 75 10.06 -16.79 5.40
CA GLU A 75 9.16 -15.86 6.04
C GLU A 75 8.11 -15.35 5.07
N LYS A 76 6.89 -15.19 5.59
CA LYS A 76 5.73 -14.76 4.82
C LYS A 76 5.36 -13.31 5.12
N ILE A 77 4.68 -12.71 4.16
CA ILE A 77 3.98 -11.45 4.25
C ILE A 77 2.49 -11.79 4.13
N SER A 78 1.72 -11.48 5.15
CA SER A 78 0.25 -11.47 5.04
C SER A 78 -0.15 -10.08 4.55
N LEU A 79 -0.87 -10.03 3.42
CA LEU A 79 -1.27 -8.82 2.74
C LEU A 79 -2.79 -8.79 2.58
N GLN A 80 -3.39 -7.68 2.96
CA GLN A 80 -4.79 -7.37 2.69
C GLN A 80 -4.86 -6.14 1.81
N LEU A 81 -5.55 -6.23 0.68
CA LEU A 81 -5.78 -5.14 -0.25
C LEU A 81 -7.28 -4.79 -0.27
N LEU A 82 -7.56 -3.50 -0.30
CA LEU A 82 -8.90 -2.94 -0.46
C LEU A 82 -8.98 -2.23 -1.81
N VAL A 83 -9.98 -2.60 -2.59
CA VAL A 83 -10.13 -2.20 -3.99
C VAL A 83 -11.53 -1.64 -4.21
N ASP A 84 -11.63 -0.49 -4.86
CA ASP A 84 -12.91 0.07 -5.29
C ASP A 84 -13.51 -0.83 -6.38
N GLN A 85 -14.73 -1.32 -6.18
CA GLN A 85 -15.37 -2.28 -7.11
C GLN A 85 -15.79 -1.68 -8.45
N GLU A 86 -15.97 -0.37 -8.54
CA GLU A 86 -16.41 0.30 -9.76
C GLU A 86 -15.23 0.64 -10.67
N THR A 87 -14.09 1.00 -10.07
CA THR A 87 -12.91 1.53 -10.78
C THR A 87 -11.73 0.56 -10.81
N ASP A 88 -11.79 -0.53 -10.03
CA ASP A 88 -10.68 -1.47 -9.81
C ASP A 88 -9.42 -0.85 -9.17
N GLN A 89 -9.54 0.38 -8.65
CA GLN A 89 -8.43 1.10 -8.03
C GLN A 89 -8.07 0.54 -6.66
N LEU A 90 -6.77 0.42 -6.39
CA LEU A 90 -6.26 0.16 -5.05
C LEU A 90 -6.51 1.40 -4.17
N ILE A 91 -7.29 1.23 -3.11
CA ILE A 91 -7.68 2.32 -2.20
C ILE A 91 -7.14 2.12 -0.78
N GLY A 92 -6.62 0.94 -0.47
CA GLY A 92 -6.06 0.63 0.83
C GLY A 92 -5.27 -0.65 0.84
N ALA A 93 -4.28 -0.73 1.73
CA ALA A 93 -3.52 -1.95 1.95
C ALA A 93 -3.08 -2.06 3.41
N GLN A 94 -3.03 -3.29 3.92
CA GLN A 94 -2.54 -3.63 5.25
C GLN A 94 -1.62 -4.84 5.13
N LEU A 95 -0.49 -4.81 5.83
CA LEU A 95 0.52 -5.85 5.74
C LEU A 95 1.06 -6.25 7.10
N GLN A 96 1.49 -7.50 7.20
CA GLN A 96 2.13 -8.05 8.39
C GLN A 96 3.23 -9.03 7.98
N SER A 97 4.40 -8.95 8.59
CA SER A 97 5.50 -9.90 8.39
C SER A 97 6.45 -9.95 9.59
N LYS A 98 7.27 -10.99 9.71
CA LYS A 98 8.43 -10.99 10.63
C LYS A 98 9.61 -10.19 10.06
N SER A 99 9.73 -10.16 8.74
CA SER A 99 10.68 -9.32 8.02
C SER A 99 10.18 -7.88 7.91
N SER A 100 11.10 -6.93 7.77
CA SER A 100 10.74 -5.57 7.40
C SER A 100 10.46 -5.50 5.91
N VAL A 101 9.25 -5.07 5.54
CA VAL A 101 8.80 -5.00 4.14
C VAL A 101 8.38 -3.57 3.76
N PHE A 102 9.15 -2.58 4.24
CA PHE A 102 8.92 -1.16 3.98
C PHE A 102 8.83 -0.82 2.49
N ARG A 103 9.66 -1.46 1.64
CA ARG A 103 9.62 -1.24 0.18
C ARG A 103 8.28 -1.59 -0.44
N LEU A 104 7.61 -2.63 0.07
CA LEU A 104 6.27 -3.00 -0.37
C LEU A 104 5.25 -1.95 0.09
N LEU A 105 5.38 -1.45 1.33
CA LEU A 105 4.52 -0.36 1.82
C LEU A 105 4.68 0.91 0.98
N ASP A 106 5.91 1.28 0.62
CA ASP A 106 6.18 2.45 -0.22
C ASP A 106 5.59 2.28 -1.62
N LEU A 107 5.74 1.11 -2.24
CA LEU A 107 5.12 0.79 -3.53
C LEU A 107 3.59 0.94 -3.47
N LEU A 108 2.96 0.36 -2.45
CA LEU A 108 1.50 0.45 -2.27
C LEU A 108 1.05 1.88 -2.01
N THR A 109 1.88 2.70 -1.35
CA THR A 109 1.63 4.12 -1.16
C THR A 109 1.61 4.87 -2.49
N ILE A 110 2.61 4.63 -3.34
CA ILE A 110 2.69 5.23 -4.67
C ILE A 110 1.51 4.75 -5.54
N ALA A 111 1.17 3.46 -5.48
CA ALA A 111 0.05 2.91 -6.24
C ALA A 111 -1.29 3.56 -5.85
N ILE A 112 -1.54 3.78 -4.55
CA ILE A 112 -2.73 4.48 -4.07
C ILE A 112 -2.69 5.96 -4.45
N GLU A 113 -1.52 6.60 -4.36
CA GLU A 113 -1.33 8.00 -4.75
C GLU A 113 -1.64 8.23 -6.23
N GLN A 114 -1.15 7.35 -7.09
CA GLN A 114 -1.35 7.38 -8.54
C GLN A 114 -2.67 6.74 -8.98
N GLN A 115 -3.51 6.31 -8.02
CA GLN A 115 -4.81 5.69 -8.28
C GLN A 115 -4.73 4.48 -9.22
N TRP A 116 -3.69 3.65 -9.05
CA TRP A 116 -3.48 2.47 -9.87
C TRP A 116 -4.58 1.45 -9.68
N THR A 117 -5.00 0.83 -10.78
CA THR A 117 -5.80 -0.41 -10.75
C THR A 117 -4.94 -1.60 -10.33
N LEU A 118 -5.57 -2.73 -9.97
CA LEU A 118 -4.83 -3.96 -9.69
C LEU A 118 -4.00 -4.40 -10.90
N GLN A 119 -4.56 -4.28 -12.10
CA GLN A 119 -3.86 -4.59 -13.34
C GLN A 119 -2.62 -3.71 -13.54
N GLN A 120 -2.70 -2.41 -13.23
CA GLN A 120 -1.54 -1.51 -13.32
C GLN A 120 -0.48 -1.84 -12.27
N LEU A 121 -0.89 -2.22 -11.05
CA LEU A 121 0.02 -2.67 -10.02
C LEU A 121 0.76 -3.96 -10.43
N GLU A 122 0.08 -4.91 -11.06
CA GLU A 122 0.69 -6.16 -11.57
C GLU A 122 1.63 -5.92 -12.73
N ALA A 123 1.25 -5.03 -13.66
CA ALA A 123 2.05 -4.73 -14.84
C ALA A 123 3.27 -3.86 -14.53
N HIS A 124 3.35 -3.27 -13.33
CA HIS A 124 4.46 -2.42 -12.95
C HIS A 124 5.76 -3.23 -12.82
N GLU A 125 6.78 -2.79 -13.55
CA GLU A 125 8.09 -3.43 -13.48
C GLU A 125 8.72 -3.21 -12.11
N LEU A 126 9.19 -4.30 -11.52
CA LEU A 126 9.71 -4.30 -10.18
C LEU A 126 11.07 -4.97 -10.15
N PHE A 127 12.07 -4.30 -9.56
CA PHE A 127 13.41 -4.84 -9.37
C PHE A 127 13.37 -6.23 -8.73
N PHE A 128 14.10 -7.20 -9.28
CA PHE A 128 14.21 -8.57 -8.78
C PHE A 128 15.62 -8.97 -8.36
N GLN A 129 15.71 -9.54 -7.17
CA GLN A 129 16.90 -10.15 -6.60
C GLN A 129 16.45 -11.18 -5.54
N PRO A 130 16.97 -12.43 -5.57
CA PRO A 130 16.37 -13.56 -4.88
C PRO A 130 16.41 -13.48 -3.35
N GLU A 131 17.33 -12.72 -2.76
CA GLU A 131 17.40 -12.47 -1.34
C GLU A 131 16.37 -11.45 -0.85
N TYR A 132 15.88 -10.59 -1.74
CA TYR A 132 15.01 -9.48 -1.37
C TYR A 132 13.54 -9.63 -1.76
N ARG A 133 13.22 -10.52 -2.71
CA ARG A 133 11.84 -10.77 -3.16
C ARG A 133 11.70 -12.05 -3.98
N THR A 134 10.47 -12.45 -4.21
CA THR A 134 10.13 -13.44 -5.24
C THR A 134 9.87 -12.76 -6.60
N PRO A 135 9.97 -13.50 -7.73
CA PRO A 135 9.69 -12.95 -9.06
C PRO A 135 8.19 -12.86 -9.34
N GLU A 136 7.34 -13.50 -8.52
CA GLU A 136 5.89 -13.39 -8.67
C GLU A 136 5.38 -11.97 -8.34
N THR A 137 4.27 -11.59 -8.97
CA THR A 137 3.55 -10.37 -8.62
C THR A 137 2.88 -10.52 -7.26
N ILE A 138 2.58 -9.38 -6.63
CA ILE A 138 1.91 -9.29 -5.33
C ILE A 138 0.48 -9.87 -5.37
N LEU A 139 -0.05 -10.17 -6.56
CA LEU A 139 -1.37 -10.74 -6.80
C LEU A 139 -1.20 -12.07 -7.52
N THR A 140 -1.11 -13.18 -6.77
CA THR A 140 -0.85 -14.51 -7.36
C THR A 140 -2.14 -15.28 -7.71
N GLU A 141 -3.33 -14.74 -7.45
CA GLU A 141 -4.59 -15.48 -7.63
C GLU A 141 -5.27 -15.32 -9.00
N MET A 142 -4.81 -14.41 -9.87
CA MET A 142 -5.50 -14.21 -11.17
C MET A 142 -5.29 -15.36 -12.18
N SER A 143 -4.36 -16.29 -11.94
CA SER A 143 -4.20 -17.50 -12.76
C SER A 143 -4.73 -18.79 -12.12
N GLY A 144 -5.27 -18.71 -10.89
CA GLY A 144 -5.69 -19.88 -10.10
C GLY A 144 -7.17 -19.96 -9.77
N SER A 145 -7.87 -18.84 -9.59
CA SER A 145 -9.34 -18.83 -9.43
C SER A 145 -10.04 -18.51 -10.74
N SER A 146 -9.83 -19.40 -11.72
CA SER A 146 -10.86 -19.67 -12.71
C SER A 146 -11.94 -20.50 -12.01
N TYR A 147 -13.13 -19.93 -11.84
CA TYR A 147 -14.38 -20.64 -11.52
C TYR A 147 -14.32 -21.60 -10.32
N GLU A 148 -14.64 -21.10 -9.13
CA GLU A 148 -15.37 -21.91 -8.16
C GLU A 148 -16.57 -21.10 -7.67
N ASP A 149 -17.73 -21.76 -7.70
CA ASP A 149 -19.12 -21.26 -7.69
C ASP A 149 -19.54 -20.42 -6.47
#